data_AF-A0A662EA95-F1
#
_entry.id   AF-A0A662EA95-F1
#
_cell.length_a   1.000
_cell.length_b   1.000
_cell.length_c   1.000
_cell.angle_alpha   90.00
_cell.angle_beta   90.00
_cell.angle_gamma   90.00
#
_symmetry.space_group_name_H-M   'P 1'
#
loop_
_entity.id
_entity.type
_entity.pdbx_description
1 polymer ?
#
loop_
_entity_poly.entity_id
_entity_poly.type
_entity_poly.pdbx_seq_one_letter_code
_entity_poly.pdbx_strand_id
1 'polypeptide(L)'
;VAVLTFGTVARKPAALYALKCVWLPGLVLAAYLTLGAWQDRSYSENWAAFGVLFFVLPFTFLVLLEGVLEFVLLRGQHNSHAKAARIITTVFVAALLALSIVGMLSAR
;
A
#
# COMPACT_ATOMS: atom_id res chain seq x y z
N VAL A 1 -16.12 -13.75 -6.24
CA VAL A 1 -16.81 -13.00 -5.17
C VAL A 1 -16.09 -11.69 -4.83
N ALA A 2 -14.79 -11.71 -4.49
CA ALA A 2 -14.01 -10.49 -4.22
C ALA A 2 -14.08 -9.43 -5.34
N VAL A 3 -13.87 -9.81 -6.61
CA VAL A 3 -13.95 -8.88 -7.75
C VAL A 3 -15.34 -8.25 -7.92
N LEU A 4 -16.41 -8.99 -7.61
CA LEU A 4 -17.79 -8.50 -7.67
C LEU A 4 -18.12 -7.55 -6.52
N THR A 5 -17.60 -7.80 -5.31
CA THR A 5 -17.69 -6.87 -4.19
C THR A 5 -16.88 -5.60 -4.43
N PHE A 6 -15.71 -5.68 -5.07
CA PHE A 6 -14.94 -4.48 -5.46
C PHE A 6 -15.66 -3.65 -6.53
N GLY A 7 -16.33 -4.30 -7.49
CA GLY A 7 -17.12 -3.60 -8.52
C GLY A 7 -18.31 -2.80 -7.96
N THR A 8 -18.97 -3.31 -6.91
CA THR A 8 -20.06 -2.59 -6.23
C THR A 8 -19.53 -1.50 -5.28
N VAL A 9 -18.38 -1.73 -4.65
CA VAL A 9 -17.66 -0.75 -3.80
C VAL A 9 -17.14 0.43 -4.61
N ALA A 10 -16.61 0.20 -5.82
CA ALA A 10 -16.10 1.26 -6.70
C ALA A 10 -17.17 2.25 -7.20
N ARG A 11 -18.46 1.89 -7.08
CA ARG A 11 -19.58 2.81 -7.36
C ARG A 11 -19.88 3.76 -6.19
N LYS A 12 -19.35 3.49 -4.99
CA LYS A 12 -19.55 4.33 -3.80
C LYS A 12 -18.24 5.03 -3.44
N PRO A 13 -18.10 6.34 -3.68
CA PRO A 13 -16.86 7.06 -3.40
C PRO A 13 -16.43 6.95 -1.93
N ALA A 14 -17.39 6.92 -0.99
CA ALA A 14 -17.13 6.75 0.43
C ALA A 14 -16.38 5.45 0.77
N ALA A 15 -16.67 4.35 0.07
CA ALA A 15 -16.04 3.07 0.33
C ALA A 15 -14.59 3.03 -0.21
N LEU A 16 -14.32 3.70 -1.34
CA LEU A 16 -12.96 3.91 -1.84
C LEU A 16 -12.10 4.73 -0.87
N TYR A 17 -12.67 5.79 -0.26
CA TYR A 17 -11.94 6.58 0.73
C TYR A 17 -11.73 5.84 2.05
N ALA A 18 -12.74 5.08 2.52
CA ALA A 18 -12.60 4.26 3.73
C ALA A 18 -11.47 3.23 3.59
N LEU A 19 -11.30 2.65 2.40
CA LEU A 19 -10.25 1.69 2.11
C LEU A 19 -8.85 2.33 2.16
N LYS A 20 -8.71 3.55 1.63
CA LYS A 20 -7.48 4.35 1.76
C LYS A 20 -7.17 4.71 3.22
N CYS A 21 -8.19 4.96 4.04
CA CYS A 21 -7.99 5.17 5.49
C CYS A 21 -7.49 3.90 6.20
N VAL A 22 -7.89 2.70 5.75
CA VAL A 22 -7.37 1.43 6.27
C VAL A 22 -5.91 1.20 5.85
N TRP A 23 -5.50 1.70 4.69
CA TRP A 23 -4.12 1.60 4.24
C TRP A 23 -3.15 2.50 5.01
N LEU A 24 -3.61 3.66 5.50
CA LEU A 24 -2.78 4.63 6.24
C LEU A 24 -2.04 3.99 7.44
N PRO A 25 -2.71 3.29 8.36
CA PRO A 25 -2.05 2.56 9.45
C PRO A 25 -1.05 1.52 8.97
N GLY A 26 -1.39 0.79 7.90
CA GLY A 26 -0.49 -0.22 7.32
C GLY A 26 0.76 0.39 6.69
N LEU A 27 0.64 1.55 6.03
CA LEU A 27 1.78 2.32 5.52
C LEU A 27 2.68 2.81 6.66
N VAL A 28 2.09 3.34 7.74
CA VAL A 28 2.84 3.79 8.92
C VAL A 28 3.56 2.63 9.57
N LEU A 29 2.90 1.47 9.73
CA LEU A 29 3.51 0.26 10.27
C LEU A 29 4.63 -0.24 9.36
N ALA A 30 4.43 -0.24 8.04
CA ALA A 30 5.45 -0.64 7.08
C ALA A 30 6.67 0.29 7.12
N ALA A 31 6.46 1.60 7.21
CA ALA A 31 7.52 2.59 7.37
C ALA A 31 8.27 2.40 8.70
N TYR A 32 7.55 2.18 9.81
CA TYR A 32 8.13 1.92 11.12
C TYR A 32 8.97 0.65 11.14
N LEU A 33 8.43 -0.46 10.61
CA LEU A 33 9.16 -1.73 10.53
C LEU A 33 10.36 -1.62 9.61
N THR A 34 10.25 -0.93 8.48
CA THR A 34 11.37 -0.75 7.55
C THR A 34 12.44 0.13 8.21
N LEU A 35 12.10 1.32 8.70
CA LEU A 35 13.09 2.24 9.30
C LEU A 35 13.68 1.70 10.61
N GLY A 36 12.85 1.10 11.47
CA GLY A 36 13.26 0.48 12.73
C GLY A 36 14.15 -0.75 12.52
N ALA A 37 13.83 -1.60 11.54
CA ALA A 37 14.68 -2.71 11.12
C ALA A 37 16.09 -2.26 10.71
N TRP A 38 16.21 -1.07 10.12
CA TRP A 38 17.48 -0.57 9.60
C TRP A 38 18.28 0.27 10.60
N GLN A 39 17.62 0.97 11.52
CA GLN A 39 18.28 1.78 12.55
C GLN A 39 18.87 0.92 13.66
N ASP A 40 18.14 -0.10 14.13
CA ASP A 40 18.60 -1.00 15.16
C ASP A 40 19.19 -2.28 14.55
N ARG A 41 20.38 -2.15 13.93
CA ARG A 41 21.23 -3.33 13.55
C ARG A 41 21.59 -4.23 14.76
N SER A 42 21.21 -3.82 15.97
CA SER A 42 21.40 -4.52 17.25
C SER A 42 20.20 -5.38 17.67
N TYR A 43 19.00 -5.18 17.11
CA TYR A 43 17.90 -6.13 17.25
C TYR A 43 18.13 -7.26 16.26
N SER A 44 18.29 -8.50 16.73
CA SER A 44 18.76 -9.65 15.92
C SER A 44 18.18 -9.61 14.51
N GLU A 45 19.04 -9.58 13.49
CA GLU A 45 18.71 -9.40 12.06
C GLU A 45 17.47 -10.20 11.60
N ASN A 46 17.21 -11.34 12.25
CA ASN A 46 16.04 -12.19 12.05
C ASN A 46 14.69 -11.50 12.29
N TRP A 47 14.51 -10.68 13.33
CA TRP A 47 13.20 -10.07 13.65
C TRP A 47 12.85 -8.93 12.68
N ALA A 48 13.86 -8.12 12.35
CA ALA A 48 13.77 -7.07 11.35
C ALA A 48 13.43 -7.65 9.96
N ALA A 49 14.15 -8.69 9.53
CA ALA A 49 13.88 -9.40 8.29
C ALA A 49 12.48 -10.05 8.28
N PHE A 50 12.04 -10.60 9.40
CA PHE A 50 10.71 -11.23 9.53
C PHE A 50 9.58 -10.20 9.35
N GLY A 51 9.67 -9.03 9.99
CA GLY A 51 8.68 -7.97 9.82
C GLY A 51 8.58 -7.49 8.37
N VAL A 52 9.72 -7.36 7.68
CA VAL A 52 9.74 -6.97 6.27
C VAL A 52 9.14 -8.06 5.36
N LEU A 53 9.55 -9.32 5.53
CA LEU A 53 9.12 -10.44 4.68
C LEU A 53 7.66 -10.83 4.89
N PHE A 54 7.16 -10.82 6.13
CA PHE A 54 5.83 -11.34 6.46
C PHE A 54 4.76 -10.25 6.64
N PHE A 55 5.14 -8.98 6.82
CA PHE A 55 4.19 -7.87 6.88
C PHE A 55 4.35 -6.88 5.73
N VAL A 56 5.54 -6.32 5.54
CA VAL A 56 5.74 -5.21 4.56
C VAL A 56 5.53 -5.68 3.13
N LEU A 57 6.12 -6.82 2.74
CA LEU A 57 6.00 -7.37 1.38
C LEU A 57 4.56 -7.78 1.03
N PRO A 58 3.86 -8.60 1.83
CA PRO A 58 2.48 -8.99 1.56
C PRO A 58 1.53 -7.79 1.54
N PHE A 59 1.73 -6.83 2.44
CA PHE A 59 0.94 -5.60 2.47
C PHE A 59 1.16 -4.75 1.21
N THR A 60 2.42 -4.58 0.79
CA THR A 60 2.76 -3.86 -0.44
C THR A 60 2.14 -4.53 -1.66
N PHE A 61 2.19 -5.86 -1.74
CA PHE A 61 1.55 -6.63 -2.82
C PHE A 61 0.03 -6.44 -2.83
N LEU A 62 -0.62 -6.47 -1.66
CA LEU A 62 -2.07 -6.23 -1.56
C LEU A 62 -2.46 -4.82 -2.02
N VAL A 63 -1.73 -3.79 -1.58
CA VAL A 63 -1.98 -2.40 -1.99
C VAL A 63 -1.76 -2.21 -3.49
N LEU A 64 -0.74 -2.85 -4.07
CA LEU A 64 -0.49 -2.85 -5.51
C LEU A 64 -1.63 -3.52 -6.29
N LEU A 65 -2.03 -4.72 -5.87
CA LEU A 65 -3.13 -5.46 -6.51
C LEU A 65 -4.43 -4.65 -6.46
N GLU A 66 -4.72 -4.05 -5.32
CA GLU A 66 -5.91 -3.25 -5.13
C GLU A 66 -5.85 -1.96 -5.96
N GLY A 67 -4.68 -1.32 -6.06
CA GLY A 67 -4.50 -0.16 -6.92
C GLY A 67 -4.70 -0.47 -8.41
N VAL A 68 -4.24 -1.65 -8.87
CA VAL A 68 -4.52 -2.14 -10.24
C VAL A 68 -6.02 -2.37 -10.43
N LEU A 69 -6.69 -3.02 -9.48
CA LEU A 69 -8.13 -3.24 -9.51
C LEU A 69 -8.91 -1.91 -9.55
N GLU A 70 -8.54 -0.94 -8.72
CA GLU A 70 -9.12 0.41 -8.72
C GLU A 70 -8.94 1.08 -10.10
N PHE A 71 -7.76 0.97 -10.70
CA PHE A 71 -7.49 1.56 -12.01
C PHE A 71 -8.35 0.92 -13.11
N VAL A 72 -8.52 -0.41 -13.09
CA VAL A 72 -9.37 -1.16 -14.02
C VAL A 72 -10.85 -0.81 -13.80
N LEU A 73 -11.33 -0.78 -12.56
CA LEU A 73 -12.72 -0.51 -12.22
C LEU A 73 -13.12 0.94 -12.55
N LEU A 74 -12.20 1.88 -12.34
CA LEU A 74 -12.44 3.27 -12.65
C LEU A 74 -12.21 3.59 -14.14
N ARG A 75 -11.70 2.67 -14.98
CA ARG A 75 -11.20 2.93 -16.35
C ARG A 75 -12.17 3.65 -17.29
N GLY A 76 -13.47 3.64 -17.02
CA GLY A 76 -14.50 4.37 -17.79
C GLY A 76 -15.15 5.55 -17.06
N GLN A 77 -14.83 5.81 -15.80
CA GLN A 77 -15.48 6.86 -15.01
C GLN A 77 -14.74 8.20 -15.12
N HIS A 78 -15.43 9.23 -15.59
CA HIS A 78 -14.89 10.60 -15.75
C HIS A 78 -15.17 11.52 -14.54
N ASN A 79 -15.58 10.96 -13.41
CA ASN A 79 -15.90 11.74 -12.21
C ASN A 79 -14.63 12.27 -11.51
N SER A 80 -14.72 13.46 -10.93
CA SER A 80 -13.64 14.09 -10.14
C SER A 80 -13.14 13.18 -9.00
N HIS A 81 -14.05 12.43 -8.36
CA HIS A 81 -13.70 11.44 -7.33
C HIS A 81 -12.86 10.28 -7.87
N ALA A 82 -13.16 9.78 -9.07
CA ALA A 82 -12.37 8.71 -9.69
C ALA A 82 -10.94 9.19 -9.99
N LYS A 83 -10.80 10.44 -10.43
CA LYS A 83 -9.48 11.06 -10.66
C LYS A 83 -8.71 11.24 -9.35
N ALA A 84 -9.35 11.79 -8.31
CA ALA A 84 -8.73 11.96 -6.99
C ALA A 84 -8.33 10.62 -6.38
N ALA A 85 -9.18 9.61 -6.48
CA ALA A 85 -8.90 8.28 -5.94
C ALA A 85 -7.66 7.65 -6.62
N ARG A 86 -7.59 7.70 -7.95
CA ARG A 86 -6.38 7.28 -8.70
C ARG A 86 -5.12 8.03 -8.26
N ILE A 87 -5.18 9.36 -8.12
CA ILE A 87 -4.03 10.17 -7.66
C ILE A 87 -3.56 9.70 -6.29
N ILE A 88 -4.47 9.55 -5.32
CA ILE A 88 -4.12 9.12 -3.96
C ILE A 88 -3.48 7.73 -3.99
N THR A 89 -4.03 6.80 -4.78
CA THR A 89 -3.49 5.45 -4.93
C THR A 89 -2.09 5.47 -5.54
N THR A 90 -1.87 6.27 -6.59
CA THR A 90 -0.55 6.44 -7.19
C THR A 90 0.46 7.00 -6.18
N VAL A 91 0.06 8.00 -5.38
CA VAL A 91 0.93 8.57 -4.32
C VAL A 91 1.27 7.52 -3.27
N PHE A 92 0.30 6.72 -2.85
CA PHE A 92 0.50 5.62 -1.90
C PHE A 92 1.47 4.56 -2.43
N VAL A 93 1.26 4.13 -3.67
CA VAL A 93 2.14 3.15 -4.34
C VAL A 93 3.56 3.71 -4.50
N ALA A 94 3.68 4.98 -4.89
CA ALA A 94 4.98 5.64 -5.01
C ALA A 94 5.71 5.70 -3.66
N ALA A 95 5.00 6.02 -2.56
CA ALA A 95 5.56 6.04 -1.21
C ALA A 95 6.04 4.65 -0.76
N LEU A 96 5.25 3.60 -1.01
CA LEU A 96 5.62 2.21 -0.70
C LEU A 96 6.85 1.75 -1.50
N LEU A 97 6.91 2.09 -2.79
CA LEU A 97 8.07 1.77 -3.63
C LEU A 97 9.31 2.52 -3.17
N ALA A 98 9.19 3.81 -2.82
CA ALA A 98 10.29 4.59 -2.28
C ALA A 98 10.82 3.98 -0.97
N LEU A 99 9.93 3.60 -0.04
CA LEU A 99 10.30 2.90 1.21
C LEU A 99 11.02 1.58 0.94
N SER A 100 10.53 0.80 -0.03
CA SER A 100 11.14 -0.48 -0.41
C SER A 100 12.53 -0.30 -1.01
N ILE A 101 12.71 0.70 -1.89
CA ILE A 101 14.00 1.03 -2.51
C ILE A 101 14.99 1.54 -1.47
N VAL A 102 14.56 2.45 -0.59
CA VAL A 102 15.40 2.97 0.49
C VAL A 102 15.85 1.84 1.41
N GLY A 103 14.93 0.94 1.79
CA GLY A 103 15.26 -0.24 2.58
C GLY A 103 16.27 -1.17 1.88
N MET A 104 16.15 -1.37 0.57
CA MET A 104 17.09 -2.18 -0.21
C MET A 104 18.49 -1.53 -0.33
N LEU A 105 18.56 -0.20 -0.46
CA LEU A 105 19.83 0.52 -0.57
C LEU A 105 20.58 0.60 0.75
N SER A 106 19.88 0.71 1.89
CA SER A 106 20.49 0.69 3.22
C SER A 106 20.97 -0.70 3.68
N ALA A 107 20.56 -1.75 2.97
CA ALA A 107 20.95 -3.14 3.22
C ALA A 107 22.31 -3.52 2.63
N ARG A 108 22.85 -2.69 1.72
CA ARG A 108 24.19 -2.85 1.13
C ARG A 108 25.24 -2.16 1.98
#